data_AF-A0A7C7JSR8-F1
#
_entry.id   AF-A0A7C7JSR8-F1
#
_cell.length_a   1.000
_cell.length_b   1.000
_cell.length_c   1.000
_cell.angle_alpha   90.00
_cell.angle_beta   90.00
_cell.angle_gamma   90.00
#
_symmetry.space_group_name_H-M   'P 1'
#
loop_
_entity.id
_entity.type
_entity.pdbx_description
1 polymer ?
#
loop_
_entity_poly.entity_id
_entity_poly.type
_entity_poly.pdbx_seq_one_letter_code
_entity_poly.pdbx_strand_id
1 'polypeptide(L)'
;GVGAEASLDFDIFDDERFTAPIHYVGSTVNPRNRTFPIEVMLPNPGGRIKPEMVANMTVTRREVEEAIVVPQDVLVRVEDGYVVFVTAERSEGTVAEVRRVVLGPARRNLVVVESGIEAGEQLIVVGHKSVADGDRVNIVGERQ
;
A
#
# COMPACT_ATOMS: atom_id res chain seq x y z
N GLY A 1 -14.86 9.88 4.73
CA GLY A 1 -16.18 10.55 4.78
C GLY A 1 -16.53 10.79 6.23
N VAL A 2 -17.71 11.36 6.53
CA VAL A 2 -18.21 11.41 7.92
C VAL A 2 -18.20 9.99 8.49
N GLY A 3 -17.69 9.83 9.71
CA GLY A 3 -17.51 8.53 10.38
C GLY A 3 -16.22 7.77 10.03
N ALA A 4 -15.45 8.20 9.03
CA ALA A 4 -14.12 7.61 8.79
C ALA A 4 -13.15 8.01 9.89
N GLU A 5 -12.25 7.12 10.26
CA GLU A 5 -11.22 7.39 11.26
C GLU A 5 -10.14 8.31 10.69
N ALA A 6 -9.77 9.32 11.47
CA ALA A 6 -8.64 10.20 11.23
C ALA A 6 -7.62 10.04 12.37
N SER A 7 -6.35 9.97 11.99
CA SER A 7 -5.21 10.03 12.90
C SER A 7 -4.67 11.45 12.92
N LEU A 8 -4.42 11.99 14.09
CA LEU A 8 -3.84 13.32 14.30
C LEU A 8 -2.58 13.22 15.15
N ASP A 9 -1.57 13.99 14.78
CA ASP A 9 -0.35 14.20 15.56
C ASP A 9 -0.11 15.70 15.70
N PHE A 10 0.36 16.10 16.89
CA PHE A 10 0.79 17.47 17.17
C PHE A 10 2.29 17.44 17.41
N ASP A 11 3.03 18.32 16.74
CA ASP A 11 4.50 18.38 16.87
C ASP A 11 4.96 18.56 18.33
N ILE A 12 4.11 19.11 19.20
CA ILE A 12 4.41 19.37 20.62
C ILE A 12 4.25 18.14 21.54
N PHE A 13 3.62 17.06 21.07
CA PHE A 13 3.34 15.86 21.88
C PHE A 13 4.21 14.65 21.49
N ASP A 14 5.40 14.85 20.90
CA ASP A 14 6.45 13.84 20.64
C ASP A 14 5.91 12.41 20.39
N ASP A 15 5.52 12.14 19.13
CA ASP A 15 4.97 10.87 18.63
C ASP A 15 3.64 10.39 19.25
N GLU A 16 2.97 11.18 20.13
CA GLU A 16 1.62 10.88 20.60
C GLU A 16 0.60 11.03 19.45
N ARG A 17 -0.08 9.92 19.13
CA ARG A 17 -1.10 9.85 18.09
C ARG A 17 -2.50 9.84 18.69
N PHE A 18 -3.35 10.73 18.20
CA PHE A 18 -4.76 10.83 18.57
C PHE A 18 -5.62 10.28 17.43
N THR A 19 -6.61 9.44 17.74
CA THR A 19 -7.58 8.96 16.75
C THR A 19 -8.97 9.50 17.05
N ALA A 20 -9.68 9.94 16.02
CA ALA A 20 -11.06 10.39 16.13
C ALA A 20 -11.82 10.21 14.81
N PRO A 21 -13.13 9.91 14.88
CA PRO A 21 -13.96 9.91 13.69
C PRO A 21 -14.13 11.33 13.14
N ILE A 22 -14.19 11.44 11.81
CA ILE A 22 -14.57 12.68 11.14
C ILE A 22 -16.03 13.00 11.45
N HIS A 23 -16.26 14.14 12.09
CA HIS A 23 -17.57 14.62 12.47
C HIS A 23 -18.25 15.38 11.32
N TYR A 24 -17.47 16.16 10.56
CA TYR A 24 -18.00 16.97 9.47
C TYR A 24 -17.05 17.00 8.27
N VAL A 25 -17.64 17.00 7.07
CA VAL A 25 -16.97 17.22 5.79
C VAL A 25 -17.74 18.27 5.02
N GLY A 26 -17.09 19.38 4.70
CA GLY A 26 -17.68 20.47 3.93
C GLY A 26 -18.14 20.02 2.54
N SER A 27 -19.37 20.38 2.17
CA SER A 27 -19.94 20.10 0.85
C SER A 27 -19.53 21.09 -0.24
N THR A 28 -18.86 22.19 0.14
CA THR A 28 -18.41 23.24 -0.76
C THR A 28 -16.89 23.34 -0.75
N VAL A 29 -16.29 23.29 -1.94
CA VAL A 29 -14.87 23.49 -2.14
C VAL A 29 -14.59 24.99 -2.26
N ASN A 30 -13.62 25.50 -1.50
CA ASN A 30 -13.11 26.85 -1.67
C ASN A 30 -12.37 26.93 -3.03
N PRO A 31 -12.86 27.73 -3.99
CA PRO A 31 -12.31 27.75 -5.34
C PRO A 31 -10.90 28.35 -5.41
N ARG A 32 -10.47 29.13 -4.41
CA ARG A 32 -9.17 29.82 -4.42
C ARG A 32 -8.00 28.87 -4.16
N ASN A 33 -8.18 27.90 -3.27
CA ASN A 33 -7.13 26.98 -2.85
C ASN A 33 -7.53 25.50 -3.01
N ARG A 34 -8.73 25.23 -3.56
CA ARG A 34 -9.26 23.89 -3.82
C ARG A 34 -9.34 23.00 -2.57
N THR A 35 -9.53 23.61 -1.39
CA THR A 35 -9.73 22.88 -0.13
C THR A 35 -11.19 22.92 0.32
N PHE A 36 -11.56 22.02 1.23
CA PHE A 36 -12.83 22.03 1.93
C PHE A 36 -12.58 21.76 3.41
N PRO A 37 -13.42 22.28 4.32
CA PRO A 37 -13.24 22.07 5.76
C PRO A 37 -13.54 20.61 6.14
N ILE A 38 -12.77 20.08 7.08
CA ILE A 38 -13.04 18.83 7.79
C ILE A 38 -12.96 19.14 9.27
N GLU A 39 -13.92 18.64 10.05
CA GLU A 39 -13.90 18.76 11.51
C GLU A 39 -13.87 17.39 12.16
N VAL A 40 -13.05 17.27 13.21
CA VAL A 40 -12.90 16.09 14.05
C VAL A 40 -13.14 16.49 15.50
N MET A 41 -13.77 15.63 16.28
CA MET A 41 -13.95 15.86 17.71
C MET A 41 -12.95 15.02 18.50
N LEU A 42 -11.97 15.69 19.11
CA LEU A 42 -10.94 15.04 19.91
C LEU A 42 -11.24 15.11 21.41
N PRO A 43 -11.21 13.97 22.14
CA PRO A 43 -11.18 13.98 23.59
C PRO A 43 -9.95 14.74 24.08
N ASN A 44 -10.16 15.71 24.98
CA ASN A 44 -9.09 16.53 25.55
C ASN A 44 -9.11 16.50 27.10
N PRO A 45 -9.03 15.30 27.73
CA PRO A 45 -8.98 15.21 29.19
C PRO A 45 -7.75 15.95 29.72
N GLY A 46 -7.95 16.80 30.73
CA GLY A 46 -6.87 17.64 31.28
C GLY A 46 -6.51 18.87 30.42
N GLY A 47 -7.19 19.10 29.29
CA GLY A 47 -7.06 20.34 28.52
C GLY A 47 -5.66 20.56 27.94
N ARG A 48 -4.94 19.49 27.58
CA ARG A 48 -3.58 19.53 27.03
C ARG A 48 -3.55 20.13 25.63
N ILE A 49 -4.53 19.79 24.79
CA ILE A 49 -4.70 20.38 23.45
C ILE A 49 -5.24 21.80 23.61
N LYS A 50 -4.47 22.80 23.20
CA LYS A 50 -4.85 24.22 23.30
C LYS A 50 -5.39 24.75 21.98
N PRO A 51 -6.23 25.80 21.99
CA PRO A 51 -6.60 26.53 20.78
C PRO A 51 -5.36 26.96 19.98
N GLU A 52 -5.52 27.09 18.66
CA GLU A 52 -4.48 27.53 17.73
C GLU A 52 -3.28 26.57 17.53
N MET A 53 -3.28 25.43 18.21
CA MET A 53 -2.31 24.37 17.93
C MET A 53 -2.51 23.80 16.52
N VAL A 54 -1.40 23.54 15.85
CA VAL A 54 -1.37 22.89 14.53
C VAL A 54 -1.19 21.38 14.73
N ALA A 55 -1.96 20.61 13.97
CA ALA A 55 -1.84 19.15 13.92
C ALA A 55 -1.73 18.70 12.47
N ASN A 56 -0.98 17.63 12.22
CA ASN A 56 -1.08 16.90 10.97
C ASN A 56 -2.21 15.89 11.09
N MET A 57 -3.09 15.83 10.09
CA MET A 57 -4.19 14.88 10.05
C MET A 57 -4.02 13.94 8.87
N THR A 58 -4.02 12.64 9.16
CA THR A 58 -4.00 11.56 8.17
C THR A 58 -5.36 10.88 8.15
N VAL A 59 -5.95 10.76 6.96
CA VAL A 59 -7.23 10.08 6.74
C VAL A 59 -7.00 8.86 5.85
N THR A 60 -7.11 7.66 6.41
CA THR A 60 -6.98 6.41 5.66
C THR A 60 -8.28 6.13 4.92
N ARG A 61 -8.26 6.22 3.59
CA ARG A 61 -9.48 6.06 2.76
C ARG A 61 -9.87 4.61 2.52
N ARG A 62 -8.88 3.72 2.49
CA ARG A 62 -9.07 2.29 2.28
C ARG A 62 -7.85 1.58 2.86
N GLU A 63 -8.12 0.65 3.76
CA GLU A 63 -7.18 -0.38 4.15
C GLU A 63 -7.58 -1.65 3.39
N VAL A 64 -6.60 -2.33 2.83
CA VAL A 64 -6.82 -3.62 2.18
C VAL A 64 -6.05 -4.61 3.03
N GLU A 65 -6.76 -5.24 3.95
CA GLU A 65 -6.22 -6.35 4.73
C GLU A 65 -5.83 -7.48 3.77
N GLU A 66 -4.73 -8.18 4.10
CA GLU A 66 -4.23 -9.34 3.34
C GLU A 66 -3.85 -9.05 1.87
N ALA A 67 -3.55 -7.80 1.53
CA ALA A 67 -3.08 -7.45 0.19
C ALA A 67 -1.69 -8.06 -0.10
N ILE A 68 -1.57 -8.78 -1.21
CA ILE A 68 -0.26 -9.16 -1.75
C ILE A 68 0.39 -7.90 -2.33
N VAL A 69 1.56 -7.54 -1.81
CA VAL A 69 2.36 -6.41 -2.29
C VAL A 69 3.68 -6.91 -2.83
N VAL A 70 4.08 -6.36 -3.98
CA VAL A 70 5.37 -6.67 -4.60
C VAL A 70 6.17 -5.40 -4.86
N PRO A 71 7.50 -5.46 -4.85
CA PRO A 71 8.35 -4.37 -5.35
C PRO A 71 8.05 -4.08 -6.82
N GLN A 72 8.00 -2.81 -7.21
CA GLN A 72 7.67 -2.44 -8.59
C GLN A 72 8.69 -2.92 -9.62
N ASP A 73 9.95 -3.12 -9.21
CA ASP A 73 11.05 -3.50 -10.10
C ASP A 73 10.98 -4.95 -10.59
N VAL A 74 10.17 -5.80 -9.95
CA VAL A 74 9.94 -7.20 -10.36
C VAL A 74 8.88 -7.34 -11.45
N LEU A 75 8.13 -6.28 -11.72
CA LEU A 75 7.11 -6.27 -12.75
C LEU A 75 7.76 -6.19 -14.13
N VAL A 76 7.39 -7.12 -15.00
CA VAL A 76 7.78 -7.10 -16.41
C VAL A 76 6.60 -6.64 -17.24
N ARG A 77 6.78 -5.55 -17.99
CA ARG A 77 5.76 -5.03 -18.89
C ARG A 77 5.73 -5.85 -20.17
N VAL A 78 4.54 -6.32 -20.54
CA VAL A 78 4.25 -7.00 -21.80
C VAL A 78 3.18 -6.21 -22.58
N GLU A 79 2.84 -6.63 -23.79
CA GLU A 79 1.87 -5.93 -24.63
C GLU A 79 0.51 -5.76 -23.91
N ASP A 80 0.04 -6.82 -23.26
CA ASP A 80 -1.28 -6.89 -22.61
C ASP A 80 -1.27 -6.58 -21.10
N GLY A 81 -0.23 -5.92 -20.59
CA GLY A 81 -0.16 -5.51 -19.18
C GLY A 81 1.14 -5.88 -18.49
N TYR A 82 1.05 -6.52 -17.33
CA TYR A 82 2.20 -6.86 -16.49
C TYR A 82 2.22 -8.33 -16.15
N VAL A 83 3.44 -8.87 -16.08
CA VAL A 83 3.71 -10.22 -15.59
C VAL A 83 4.75 -10.18 -14.47
N VAL A 84 4.74 -11.23 -13.66
CA VAL A 84 5.79 -11.57 -12.71
C VAL A 84 6.25 -13.01 -12.95
N PHE A 85 7.38 -13.38 -12.36
CA PHE A 85 7.86 -14.76 -12.38
C PHE A 85 7.83 -15.34 -10.96
N VAL A 86 7.20 -16.51 -10.82
CA VAL A 86 7.21 -17.30 -9.58
C VAL A 86 7.99 -18.59 -9.81
N THR A 87 8.46 -19.23 -8.75
CA THR A 87 9.06 -20.56 -8.86
C THR A 87 7.99 -21.64 -8.77
N ALA A 88 8.09 -22.66 -9.62
CA ALA A 88 7.24 -23.84 -9.57
C ALA A 88 8.10 -25.12 -9.55
N GLU A 89 7.71 -26.08 -8.72
CA GLU A 89 8.34 -27.40 -8.69
C GLU A 89 7.76 -28.29 -9.81
N ARG A 90 8.65 -28.83 -10.65
CA ARG A 90 8.31 -29.79 -11.70
C ARG A 90 9.12 -31.07 -11.51
N SER A 91 8.76 -32.15 -12.21
CA SER A 91 9.49 -33.44 -12.15
C SER A 91 10.98 -33.32 -12.46
N GLU A 92 11.35 -32.27 -13.15
CA GLU A 92 12.69 -31.97 -13.62
C GLU A 92 13.46 -31.01 -12.70
N GLY A 93 12.82 -30.42 -11.68
CA GLY A 93 13.37 -29.43 -10.77
C GLY A 93 12.55 -28.14 -10.73
N THR A 94 13.08 -27.12 -10.07
CA THR A 94 12.46 -25.80 -9.97
C THR A 94 12.56 -25.04 -11.30
N VAL A 95 11.44 -24.48 -11.76
CA VAL A 95 11.35 -23.67 -12.97
C VAL A 95 10.74 -22.30 -12.67
N ALA A 96 11.02 -21.31 -13.51
CA ALA A 96 10.31 -20.04 -13.53
C ALA A 96 8.97 -20.22 -14.25
N GLU A 97 7.87 -19.78 -13.62
CA GLU A 97 6.53 -19.78 -14.20
C GLU A 97 6.04 -18.33 -14.33
N VAL A 98 5.64 -17.94 -15.54
CA VAL A 98 5.14 -16.60 -15.79
C VAL A 98 3.69 -16.45 -15.32
N ARG A 99 3.42 -15.39 -14.56
CA ARG A 99 2.09 -15.06 -14.06
C ARG A 99 1.67 -13.69 -14.56
N ARG A 100 0.56 -13.63 -15.30
CA ARG A 100 -0.11 -12.35 -15.58
C ARG A 100 -0.72 -11.83 -14.30
N VAL A 101 -0.52 -10.55 -14.02
CA VAL A 101 -1.01 -9.92 -12.80
C VAL A 101 -1.90 -8.73 -13.10
N VAL A 102 -2.94 -8.56 -12.29
CA VAL A 102 -3.75 -7.34 -12.25
C VAL A 102 -3.22 -6.48 -11.11
N LEU A 103 -2.85 -5.25 -11.42
CA LEU A 103 -2.24 -4.33 -10.46
C LEU A 103 -3.29 -3.41 -9.85
N GLY A 104 -3.18 -3.19 -8.55
CA GLY A 104 -3.97 -2.24 -7.78
C GLY A 104 -3.19 -0.98 -7.42
N PRO A 105 -3.54 -0.32 -6.31
CA PRO A 105 -2.86 0.89 -5.85
C PRO A 105 -1.37 0.68 -5.61
N ALA A 106 -0.58 1.71 -5.93
CA ALA A 106 0.85 1.77 -5.63
C ALA A 106 1.15 2.79 -4.53
N ARG A 107 2.17 2.49 -3.71
CA ARG A 107 2.69 3.35 -2.64
C ARG A 107 4.21 3.17 -2.56
N ARG A 108 4.95 4.29 -2.70
CA ARG A 108 6.42 4.30 -2.70
C ARG A 108 6.97 3.33 -3.77
N ASN A 109 7.73 2.32 -3.39
CA ASN A 109 8.31 1.30 -4.27
C ASN A 109 7.50 -0.01 -4.31
N LEU A 110 6.31 -0.03 -3.69
CA LEU A 110 5.43 -1.20 -3.62
C LEU A 110 4.17 -0.99 -4.45
N VAL A 111 3.66 -2.08 -5.00
CA VAL A 111 2.39 -2.13 -5.74
C VAL A 111 1.58 -3.32 -5.26
N VAL A 112 0.28 -3.11 -5.08
CA VAL A 112 -0.67 -4.18 -4.75
C VAL A 112 -0.90 -5.02 -6.00
N VAL A 113 -0.88 -6.35 -5.83
CA VAL A 113 -1.34 -7.30 -6.85
C VAL A 113 -2.74 -7.75 -6.47
N GLU A 114 -3.73 -7.36 -7.27
CA GLU A 114 -5.14 -7.68 -7.04
C GLU A 114 -5.49 -9.11 -7.47
N SER A 115 -4.79 -9.65 -8.47
CA SER A 115 -4.91 -11.05 -8.87
C SER A 115 -3.71 -11.51 -9.70
N GLY A 116 -3.54 -12.82 -9.80
CA GLY A 116 -2.52 -13.47 -10.63
C GLY A 116 -1.43 -14.20 -9.84
N ILE A 117 -1.34 -13.97 -8.53
CA ILE A 117 -0.49 -14.71 -7.60
C ILE A 117 -1.21 -14.92 -6.26
N GLU A 118 -0.78 -15.91 -5.50
CA GLU A 118 -1.35 -16.31 -4.22
C GLU A 118 -0.33 -16.20 -3.08
N ALA A 119 -0.83 -16.08 -1.85
CA ALA A 119 0.01 -16.05 -0.67
C ALA A 119 0.78 -17.38 -0.53
N GLY A 120 2.09 -17.29 -0.26
CA GLY A 120 2.97 -18.45 -0.16
C GLY A 120 3.68 -18.83 -1.47
N GLU A 121 3.32 -18.25 -2.61
CA GLU A 121 4.11 -18.39 -3.83
C GLU A 121 5.46 -17.65 -3.70
N GLN A 122 6.53 -18.25 -4.21
CA GLN A 122 7.87 -17.67 -4.19
C GLN A 122 8.11 -16.83 -5.45
N LEU A 123 8.25 -15.52 -5.26
CA LEU A 123 8.47 -14.55 -6.32
C LEU A 123 9.97 -14.43 -6.67
N ILE A 124 10.31 -14.48 -7.96
CA ILE A 124 11.67 -14.25 -8.43
C ILE A 124 11.93 -12.74 -8.43
N VAL A 125 12.63 -12.25 -7.40
CA VAL A 125 12.93 -10.81 -7.22
C VAL A 125 14.21 -10.37 -7.90
N VAL A 126 15.18 -11.28 -8.11
CA VAL A 126 16.47 -11.01 -8.75
C VAL A 126 16.67 -11.98 -9.91
N GLY A 127 17.17 -11.51 -11.05
CA GLY A 127 17.37 -12.34 -12.26
C GLY A 127 16.11 -12.54 -13.11
N HIS A 128 14.95 -12.04 -12.68
CA HIS A 128 13.66 -12.17 -13.36
C HIS A 128 13.63 -11.63 -14.81
N LYS A 129 14.54 -10.71 -15.17
CA LYS A 129 14.66 -10.18 -16.54
C LYS A 129 15.41 -11.09 -17.51
N SER A 130 16.04 -12.15 -16.98
CA SER A 130 16.89 -13.06 -17.73
C SER A 130 16.28 -14.46 -17.89
N VAL A 131 15.03 -14.64 -17.45
CA VAL A 131 14.31 -15.92 -17.53
C VAL A 131 13.06 -15.77 -18.39
N ALA A 132 12.69 -16.85 -19.06
CA ALA A 132 11.43 -17.05 -19.74
C ALA A 132 10.58 -18.10 -19.00
N ASP A 133 9.33 -18.24 -19.42
CA ASP A 133 8.44 -19.26 -18.88
C ASP A 133 8.99 -20.67 -19.13
N GLY A 134 9.05 -21.49 -18.08
CA GLY A 134 9.59 -22.83 -18.10
C GLY A 134 11.12 -22.94 -17.94
N ASP A 135 11.84 -21.83 -17.88
CA ASP A 135 13.29 -21.86 -17.68
C ASP A 135 13.62 -22.47 -16.31
N ARG A 136 14.62 -23.35 -16.28
CA ARG A 136 15.15 -23.89 -15.03
C ARG A 136 15.85 -22.80 -14.24
N VAL A 137 15.58 -22.76 -12.95
CA VAL A 137 16.18 -21.79 -12.03
C VAL A 137 16.81 -22.50 -10.84
N ASN A 138 17.87 -21.91 -10.31
CA ASN A 138 18.45 -22.30 -9.04
C ASN A 138 18.23 -21.17 -8.05
N ILE A 139 17.61 -21.48 -6.90
CA ILE A 139 17.37 -20.52 -5.84
C ILE A 139 18.68 -20.26 -5.10
N VAL A 140 19.19 -19.03 -5.20
CA VAL A 140 20.47 -18.61 -4.59
C VAL A 140 20.30 -17.89 -3.25
N GLY A 141 19.06 -17.61 -2.85
CA GLY A 141 18.72 -16.97 -1.58
C GLY A 141 17.25 -16.56 -1.53
N GLU A 142 16.73 -16.40 -0.30
CA GLU A 142 15.36 -15.97 -0.03
C GLU A 142 15.38 -14.66 0.78
N ARG A 143 14.44 -13.75 0.50
CA ARG A 143 14.14 -12.62 1.39
C ARG A 143 12.65 -12.63 1.72
N GLN A 144 12.34 -12.37 2.98
CA GLN A 144 10.97 -12.14 3.45
C GLN A 144 10.62 -10.65 3.35
#